data_AF-A0A9W7HIF9-F1
#
_entry.id   AF-A0A9W7HIF9-F1
#
_cell.length_a   1.000
_cell.length_b   1.000
_cell.length_c   1.000
_cell.angle_alpha   90.00
_cell.angle_beta   90.00
_cell.angle_gamma   90.00
#
_symmetry.space_group_name_H-M   'P 1'
#
loop_
_entity.id
_entity.type
_entity.pdbx_description
1 polymer ?
#
loop_
_entity_poly.entity_id
_entity_poly.type
_entity_poly.pdbx_seq_one_letter_code
_entity_poly.pdbx_strand_id
1 'polypeptide(L)'
;MELEEDVLKIENKELPVAFLESLVLGEWEDRMQRGLFRYDVTACETKVIPGEYGFIAQLNEGRHLKKRPTEFRVDKVLQPFDGNKFNFTKVGQEEVLFQFEASEDGEVQFFPNAPIDVENSPSVVAINVC
;
A
#
# COMPACT_ATOMS: atom_id res chain seq x y z
N MET A 1 -30.77 -15.10 -37.27
CA MET A 1 -31.08 -15.38 -35.85
C MET A 1 -29.82 -15.84 -35.09
N GLU A 2 -28.62 -15.47 -35.54
CA GLU A 2 -27.33 -15.77 -34.89
C GLU A 2 -26.44 -14.51 -34.78
N LEU A 3 -26.95 -13.34 -35.16
CA LEU A 3 -26.20 -12.07 -35.14
C LEU A 3 -26.67 -11.10 -34.04
N GLU A 4 -27.81 -11.39 -33.39
CA GLU A 4 -28.37 -10.55 -32.32
C GLU A 4 -28.01 -11.05 -30.91
N GLU A 5 -27.58 -12.31 -30.75
CA GLU A 5 -27.18 -12.85 -29.45
C GLU A 5 -25.74 -12.49 -29.06
N ASP A 6 -24.84 -12.24 -30.03
CA ASP A 6 -23.45 -11.88 -29.75
C ASP A 6 -23.26 -10.42 -29.33
N VAL A 7 -24.23 -9.55 -29.60
CA VAL A 7 -24.14 -8.11 -29.26
C VAL A 7 -24.53 -7.84 -27.80
N LEU A 8 -25.20 -8.79 -27.14
CA LEU A 8 -25.69 -8.64 -25.75
C LEU A 8 -24.79 -9.30 -24.70
N LYS A 9 -23.65 -9.88 -25.09
CA LYS A 9 -22.61 -10.42 -24.18
C LYS A 9 -21.33 -9.58 -24.15
N ILE A 10 -21.45 -8.27 -24.36
CA ILE A 10 -20.44 -7.36 -23.83
C ILE A 10 -20.73 -7.30 -22.33
N GLU A 11 -20.25 -8.30 -21.60
CA GLU A 11 -20.08 -8.21 -20.16
C GLU A 11 -19.45 -6.85 -19.89
N ASN A 12 -20.08 -6.05 -19.03
CA ASN A 12 -19.43 -4.94 -18.36
C ASN A 12 -18.32 -5.53 -17.46
N LYS A 13 -17.29 -6.12 -18.06
CA LYS A 13 -16.01 -6.35 -17.42
C LYS A 13 -15.45 -4.96 -17.22
N GLU A 14 -15.74 -4.41 -16.05
CA GLU A 14 -15.04 -3.26 -15.51
C GLU A 14 -13.54 -3.53 -15.74
N LEU A 15 -12.85 -2.60 -16.40
CA LEU A 15 -11.45 -2.81 -16.73
C LEU A 15 -10.71 -3.14 -15.42
N PRO A 16 -9.88 -4.21 -15.37
CA PRO A 16 -9.22 -4.62 -14.13
C PRO A 16 -8.49 -3.49 -13.39
N VAL A 17 -8.03 -2.49 -14.14
CA VAL A 17 -7.41 -1.26 -13.63
C VAL A 17 -8.39 -0.43 -12.79
N ALA A 18 -9.62 -0.21 -13.27
CA ALA A 18 -10.63 0.60 -12.57
C ALA A 18 -11.08 -0.05 -11.25
N PHE A 19 -11.17 -1.38 -11.21
CA PHE A 19 -11.47 -2.12 -9.98
C PHE A 19 -10.34 -1.98 -8.95
N LEU A 20 -9.09 -2.21 -9.36
CA LEU A 20 -7.94 -2.10 -8.46
C LEU A 20 -7.80 -0.68 -7.92
N GLU A 21 -7.98 0.34 -8.77
CA GLU A 21 -8.00 1.74 -8.35
C GLU A 21 -9.07 2.00 -7.28
N SER A 22 -10.29 1.52 -7.51
CA SER A 22 -11.40 1.67 -6.56
C SER A 22 -11.13 0.96 -5.24
N LEU A 23 -10.56 -0.25 -5.29
CA LEU A 23 -10.17 -1.01 -4.09
C LEU A 23 -9.10 -0.27 -3.29
N VAL A 24 -8.01 0.17 -3.94
CA VAL A 24 -6.91 0.87 -3.27
C VAL A 24 -7.39 2.16 -2.62
N LEU A 25 -8.18 2.96 -3.35
CA LEU A 25 -8.74 4.21 -2.83
C LEU A 25 -9.70 3.98 -1.66
N GLY A 26 -10.61 3.00 -1.79
CA GLY A 26 -11.57 2.67 -0.73
C GLY A 26 -10.89 2.20 0.56
N GLU A 27 -9.94 1.26 0.46
CA GLU A 27 -9.18 0.76 1.61
C GLU A 27 -8.32 1.87 2.25
N TRP A 28 -7.75 2.77 1.43
CA TRP A 28 -7.00 3.92 1.92
C TRP A 28 -7.88 4.89 2.71
N GLU A 29 -9.04 5.26 2.16
CA GLU A 29 -10.00 6.17 2.80
C GLU A 29 -10.56 5.59 4.11
N ASP A 30 -10.88 4.29 4.16
CA ASP A 30 -11.30 3.62 5.40
C ASP A 30 -10.23 3.76 6.50
N ARG A 31 -8.97 3.45 6.19
CA ARG A 31 -7.86 3.53 7.17
C ARG A 31 -7.58 4.98 7.59
N MET A 32 -7.75 5.94 6.67
CA MET A 32 -7.68 7.38 6.98
C MET A 32 -8.78 7.76 7.97
N GLN A 33 -10.04 7.42 7.70
CA GLN A 33 -11.18 7.73 8.57
C GLN A 33 -11.07 7.09 9.96
N ARG A 34 -10.48 5.88 10.02
CA ARG A 34 -10.19 5.18 11.28
C ARG A 34 -8.97 5.72 12.03
N GLY A 35 -8.24 6.69 11.46
CA GLY A 35 -7.08 7.33 12.10
C GLY A 35 -5.85 6.41 12.21
N LEU A 36 -5.72 5.43 11.30
CA LEU A 36 -4.64 4.44 11.36
C LEU A 36 -3.32 4.95 10.78
N PHE A 37 -3.33 6.04 10.01
CA PHE A 37 -2.10 6.63 9.47
C PHE A 37 -1.28 7.32 10.56
N ARG A 38 0.03 7.04 10.60
CA ARG A 38 0.94 7.69 11.56
C ARG A 38 1.11 9.18 11.29
N TYR A 39 0.90 9.62 10.05
CA TYR A 39 1.01 11.01 9.61
C TYR A 39 0.06 11.24 8.44
N ASP A 40 -0.54 12.42 8.40
CA ASP A 40 -1.22 12.89 7.21
C ASP A 40 -0.18 13.47 6.25
N VAL A 41 0.02 12.80 5.11
CA VAL A 41 0.90 13.27 4.03
C VAL A 41 0.14 14.00 2.93
N THR A 42 -1.19 14.02 3.00
CA THR A 42 -2.07 14.66 2.01
C THR A 42 -2.15 16.17 2.21
N ALA A 43 -1.97 16.62 3.45
CA ALA A 43 -1.99 18.03 3.82
C ALA A 43 -0.60 18.71 3.75
N CYS A 44 0.43 18.04 3.25
CA CYS A 44 1.78 18.60 3.22
C CYS A 44 1.92 19.68 2.14
N GLU A 45 2.57 20.79 2.49
CA GLU A 45 2.89 21.84 1.52
C GLU A 45 3.81 21.26 0.44
N THR A 46 3.43 21.48 -0.82
CA THR A 46 4.22 21.06 -1.97
C THR A 46 4.59 22.25 -2.86
N LYS A 47 5.76 22.17 -3.48
CA LYS A 47 6.22 23.16 -4.45
C LYS A 47 6.91 22.47 -5.62
N VAL A 48 6.53 22.86 -6.84
CA VAL A 48 7.26 22.48 -8.06
C VAL A 48 8.57 23.25 -8.09
N ILE A 49 9.67 22.52 -8.19
CA ILE A 49 11.02 23.08 -8.31
C ILE A 49 11.25 23.45 -9.79
N PRO A 50 11.64 24.70 -10.09
CA PRO A 50 11.96 25.09 -11.45
C PRO A 50 13.07 24.22 -12.07
N GLY A 51 12.90 23.83 -13.33
CA GLY A 51 13.86 23.01 -14.09
C GLY A 51 13.17 22.13 -15.12
N GLU A 52 13.96 21.39 -15.88
CA GLU A 52 13.45 20.57 -17.01
C GLU A 52 12.78 19.26 -16.58
N TYR A 53 12.98 18.85 -15.32
CA TYR A 53 12.59 17.53 -14.82
C TYR A 53 11.32 17.52 -13.97
N GLY A 54 10.72 18.68 -13.66
CA GLY A 54 9.45 18.75 -12.95
C GLY A 54 9.49 18.21 -11.50
N PHE A 55 10.61 18.37 -10.78
CA PHE A 55 10.71 17.90 -9.40
C PHE A 55 9.68 18.58 -8.48
N ILE A 56 9.18 17.83 -7.50
CA ILE A 56 8.27 18.33 -6.45
C ILE A 56 8.98 18.21 -5.09
N ALA A 57 9.08 19.32 -4.37
CA ALA A 57 9.46 19.33 -2.97
C ALA A 57 8.20 19.24 -2.10
N GLN A 58 8.19 18.35 -1.11
CA GLN A 58 7.11 18.21 -0.12
C GLN A 58 7.66 18.44 1.29
N LEU A 59 7.03 19.34 2.05
CA LEU A 59 7.38 19.63 3.45
C LEU A 59 6.54 18.76 4.40
N ASN A 60 7.14 17.70 4.93
CA ASN A 60 6.51 16.82 5.92
C ASN A 60 6.88 17.28 7.33
N GLU A 61 6.14 18.26 7.85
CA GLU A 61 6.30 18.73 9.22
C GLU A 61 6.04 17.60 10.23
N GLY A 62 6.73 17.64 11.38
CA GLY A 62 6.60 16.59 12.40
C GLY A 62 7.29 15.25 12.09
N ARG A 63 7.81 15.02 10.87
CA ARG A 63 8.62 13.83 10.56
C ARG A 63 9.82 13.67 11.48
N HIS A 64 10.42 14.80 11.89
CA HIS A 64 11.55 14.81 12.82
C HIS A 64 11.16 14.42 14.25
N LEU A 65 9.92 14.71 14.67
CA LEU A 65 9.43 14.42 16.03
C LEU A 65 9.11 12.95 16.23
N LYS A 66 8.62 12.29 15.18
CA LYS A 66 8.28 10.87 15.24
C LYS A 66 9.29 9.97 14.52
N LYS A 67 10.45 10.52 14.15
CA LYS A 67 11.60 9.74 13.71
C LYS A 67 11.99 8.81 14.86
N ARG A 68 12.23 7.53 14.57
CA ARG A 68 12.81 6.62 15.57
C ARG A 68 14.11 7.25 16.11
N PRO A 69 14.28 7.38 17.44
CA PRO A 69 15.52 7.86 18.02
C PRO A 69 16.69 7.07 17.45
N THR A 70 17.82 7.73 17.24
CA THR A 70 19.04 7.00 16.87
C THR A 70 19.40 6.13 18.07
N GLU A 71 19.17 4.82 17.94
CA GLU A 71 19.32 3.88 19.04
C GLU A 71 20.78 3.78 19.55
N PHE A 72 21.72 4.32 18.79
CA PHE A 72 23.15 4.19 19.03
C PHE A 72 23.88 5.50 18.74
N ARG A 73 25.06 5.62 19.35
CA ARG A 73 25.98 6.71 19.05
C ARG A 73 26.42 6.65 17.58
N VAL A 74 26.64 7.82 17.00
CA VAL A 74 26.99 8.01 15.58
C VAL A 74 28.29 7.27 15.20
N ASP A 75 29.15 6.95 16.18
CA ASP A 75 30.42 6.24 15.99
C ASP A 75 30.29 4.70 15.93
N LYS A 76 29.08 4.12 16.09
CA LYS A 76 28.87 2.66 16.10
C LYS A 76 28.09 2.17 14.87
N VAL A 77 28.82 1.99 13.77
CA VAL A 77 28.29 1.57 12.45
C VAL A 77 28.02 0.07 12.35
N LEU A 78 28.86 -0.77 12.97
CA LEU A 78 28.67 -2.23 12.99
C LEU A 78 27.85 -2.63 14.21
N GLN A 79 26.62 -3.08 13.97
CA GLN A 79 25.69 -3.48 15.02
C GLN A 79 25.31 -4.95 14.86
N PRO A 80 25.27 -5.72 15.96
CA PRO A 80 24.74 -7.06 15.92
C PRO A 80 23.25 -7.00 15.56
N PHE A 81 22.78 -7.98 14.79
CA PHE A 81 21.37 -8.14 14.51
C PHE A 81 20.59 -8.39 15.81
N ASP A 82 19.53 -7.62 16.03
CA ASP A 82 18.59 -7.82 17.13
C ASP A 82 17.19 -8.05 16.54
N GLY A 83 16.74 -9.30 16.51
CA GLY A 83 15.44 -9.70 15.99
C GLY A 83 14.26 -9.09 16.74
N ASN A 84 14.45 -8.61 17.98
CA ASN A 84 13.39 -7.92 18.73
C ASN A 84 13.15 -6.50 18.19
N LYS A 85 14.21 -5.87 17.66
CA LYS A 85 14.18 -4.54 17.08
C LYS A 85 13.80 -4.58 15.61
N PHE A 86 14.44 -5.48 14.87
CA PHE A 86 14.24 -5.70 13.46
C PHE A 86 13.17 -6.77 13.24
N ASN A 87 11.91 -6.34 13.34
CA ASN A 87 10.78 -7.25 13.35
C ASN A 87 9.79 -6.82 12.25
N PHE A 88 9.86 -7.52 11.12
CA PHE A 88 8.92 -7.37 9.99
C PHE A 88 7.50 -7.84 10.34
N THR A 89 7.30 -8.42 11.53
CA THR A 89 6.01 -8.84 12.08
C THR A 89 5.19 -7.70 12.71
N LYS A 90 5.67 -6.45 12.63
CA LYS A 90 5.08 -5.28 13.30
C LYS A 90 3.98 -4.56 12.52
N VAL A 91 3.61 -5.04 11.33
CA VAL A 91 2.45 -4.50 10.61
C VAL A 91 1.20 -4.95 11.37
N GLY A 92 0.42 -4.00 11.87
CA GLY A 92 -0.87 -4.30 12.49
C GLY A 92 -1.83 -4.89 11.45
N GLN A 93 -2.70 -5.82 11.83
CA GLN A 93 -3.65 -6.42 10.88
C GLN A 93 -4.59 -5.36 10.30
N GLU A 94 -4.94 -4.36 11.09
CA GLU A 94 -5.68 -3.17 10.67
C GLU A 94 -4.92 -2.26 9.69
N GLU A 95 -3.59 -2.35 9.62
CA GLU A 95 -2.74 -1.58 8.69
C GLU A 95 -2.60 -2.27 7.32
N VAL A 96 -3.10 -3.51 7.16
CA VAL A 96 -3.15 -4.20 5.86
C VAL A 96 -4.34 -3.68 5.05
N LEU A 97 -4.11 -3.34 3.78
CA LEU A 97 -5.16 -2.92 2.85
C LEU A 97 -5.76 -4.15 2.15
N PHE A 98 -4.93 -4.92 1.45
CA PHE A 98 -5.35 -6.17 0.80
C PHE A 98 -4.13 -7.08 0.51
N GLN A 99 -4.41 -8.36 0.29
CA GLN A 99 -3.44 -9.33 -0.23
C GLN A 99 -3.55 -9.45 -1.75
N PHE A 100 -2.48 -9.87 -2.39
CA PHE A 100 -2.47 -10.18 -3.82
C PHE A 100 -1.51 -11.33 -4.11
N GLU A 101 -1.75 -12.02 -5.22
CA GLU A 101 -0.88 -13.06 -5.74
C GLU A 101 -0.95 -13.10 -7.28
N ALA A 102 0.02 -13.77 -7.89
CA ALA A 102 -0.02 -14.00 -9.33
C ALA A 102 -1.11 -15.03 -9.65
N SER A 103 -1.93 -14.71 -10.65
CA SER A 103 -2.90 -15.67 -11.17
C SER A 103 -2.20 -16.81 -11.92
N GLU A 104 -2.67 -18.05 -11.75
CA GLU A 104 -2.18 -19.23 -12.47
C GLU A 104 -2.66 -19.26 -13.92
N ASP A 105 -3.88 -18.79 -14.19
CA ASP A 105 -4.54 -18.83 -15.49
C ASP A 105 -4.51 -17.48 -16.23
N GLY A 106 -3.97 -16.44 -15.59
CA GLY A 106 -3.91 -15.08 -16.12
C GLY A 106 -5.22 -14.30 -15.98
N GLU A 107 -6.26 -14.91 -15.39
CA GLU A 107 -7.52 -14.23 -15.11
C GLU A 107 -7.44 -13.44 -13.80
N VAL A 108 -8.12 -12.31 -13.76
CA VAL A 108 -8.22 -11.46 -12.57
C VAL A 108 -9.39 -11.92 -11.72
N GLN A 109 -9.12 -12.19 -10.45
CA GLN A 109 -10.13 -12.63 -9.48
C GLN A 109 -10.02 -11.80 -8.21
N PHE A 110 -11.17 -11.51 -7.59
CA PHE A 110 -11.24 -10.83 -6.32
C PHE A 110 -12.02 -11.65 -5.32
N PHE A 111 -11.44 -11.81 -4.13
CA PHE A 111 -12.03 -12.57 -3.04
C PHE A 111 -12.12 -11.65 -1.81
N PRO A 112 -13.35 -11.21 -1.41
CA PRO A 112 -13.52 -10.30 -0.28
C PRO A 112 -12.94 -10.82 1.05
N ASN A 113 -12.88 -12.15 1.20
CA ASN A 113 -12.36 -12.82 2.39
C ASN A 113 -11.50 -14.03 1.98
N ALA A 114 -10.41 -13.78 1.27
CA ALA A 114 -9.45 -14.84 0.96
C ALA A 114 -8.83 -15.39 2.26
N PRO A 115 -8.69 -16.72 2.41
CA PRO A 115 -7.93 -17.28 3.51
C PRO A 115 -6.46 -16.87 3.39
N ILE A 116 -5.82 -16.62 4.53
CA ILE A 116 -4.36 -16.44 4.57
C ILE A 116 -3.75 -17.83 4.45
N ASP A 117 -2.98 -18.05 3.39
CA ASP A 117 -2.14 -19.23 3.30
C ASP A 117 -1.02 -19.12 4.36
N VAL A 118 -1.04 -20.03 5.33
CA VAL A 118 -0.07 -20.05 6.44
C VAL A 118 1.22 -20.75 6.02
N GLU A 119 1.17 -21.57 4.97
CA GLU A 119 2.33 -22.30 4.44
C GLU A 119 3.17 -21.42 3.51
N ASN A 120 2.56 -20.39 2.91
CA ASN A 120 3.24 -19.42 2.05
C ASN A 120 3.33 -18.02 2.69
N SER A 121 4.29 -17.22 2.22
CA SER A 121 4.38 -15.81 2.63
C SER A 121 3.45 -14.96 1.76
N PRO A 122 2.41 -14.32 2.32
CA PRO A 122 1.47 -13.52 1.54
C PRO A 122 2.15 -12.25 1.02
N SER A 123 1.79 -11.83 -0.19
CA SER A 123 2.11 -10.49 -0.69
C SER A 123 0.98 -9.56 -0.31
N VAL A 124 1.31 -8.46 0.39
CA VAL A 124 0.30 -7.52 0.92
C VAL A 124 0.67 -6.09 0.59
N VAL A 125 -0.36 -5.26 0.43
CA VAL A 125 -0.24 -3.81 0.48
C VAL A 125 -0.62 -3.37 1.89
N ALA A 126 0.26 -2.62 2.56
CA ALA A 126 0.05 -2.16 3.93
C ALA A 126 0.56 -0.72 4.12
N ILE A 127 0.00 -0.02 5.12
CA ILE A 127 0.38 1.35 5.48
C ILE A 127 1.41 1.37 6.61
N ASN A 128 2.05 2.52 6.82
CA ASN A 128 2.98 2.77 7.92
C ASN A 128 4.23 1.87 8.01
N VAL A 129 4.69 1.31 6.89
CA VAL A 129 5.91 0.47 6.86
C VAL A 129 7.15 1.33 7.13
N CYS A 130 7.92 1.00 8.16
CA CYS A 130 9.14 1.71 8.61
C CYS A 130 10.15 0.75 9.25
#